data_AF-A0A9C9F8D7-F1
#
_entry.id   AF-A0A9C9F8D7-F1
#
_cell.length_a   1.000
_cell.length_b   1.000
_cell.length_c   1.000
_cell.angle_alpha   90.00
_cell.angle_beta   90.00
_cell.angle_gamma   90.00
#
_symmetry.space_group_name_H-M   'P 1'
#
loop_
_entity.id
_entity.type
_entity.pdbx_description
1 polymer ?
#
loop_
_entity_poly.entity_id
_entity_poly.type
_entity_poly.pdbx_seq_one_letter_code
_entity_poly.pdbx_strand_id
1 'polypeptide(L)' 'MRTSVSVSLPEKLNKDIDKVLKETSLTRSEFVRAALDEYLFKFRFRKIREKLVMKARSKGIYTDDDVYERLS' A
#
# COMPACT_ATOMS: atom_id res chain seq x y z
N MET A 1 -13.65 -9.66 15.12
CA MET A 1 -14.43 -10.64 14.32
C MET A 1 -13.70 -10.86 13.01
N ARG A 2 -13.59 -12.11 12.53
CA ARG A 2 -13.05 -12.42 11.20
C ARG A 2 -14.21 -12.84 10.30
N THR A 3 -14.26 -12.28 9.10
CA THR A 3 -15.28 -12.61 8.09
C THR A 3 -14.58 -13.21 6.87
N SER A 4 -15.12 -14.31 6.34
CA SER A 4 -14.60 -14.92 5.11
C SER A 4 -15.09 -14.16 3.89
N VAL A 5 -14.20 -13.95 2.92
CA VAL A 5 -14.53 -13.39 1.61
C VAL A 5 -14.14 -14.41 0.55
N SER A 6 -15.07 -14.77 -0.33
CA SER A 6 -14.80 -15.59 -1.51
C SER A 6 -14.66 -14.69 -2.73
N VAL A 7 -13.54 -14.81 -3.45
CA VAL A 7 -13.24 -13.96 -4.61
C VAL A 7 -12.77 -14.85 -5.75
N SER A 8 -13.33 -14.66 -6.94
CA SER A 8 -12.83 -15.30 -8.16
C SER A 8 -11.58 -14.58 -8.64
N LEU A 9 -10.50 -15.34 -8.87
CA LEU A 9 -9.24 -14.81 -9.39
C LEU A 9 -8.95 -15.44 -10.76
N PRO A 10 -8.35 -14.67 -11.70
CA PRO A 10 -7.87 -15.23 -12.96
C PRO A 10 -6.93 -16.40 -12.72
N GLU A 11 -7.00 -17.43 -13.56
CA GLU A 11 -6.19 -18.65 -13.41
C GLU A 11 -4.69 -18.35 -13.34
N LYS A 12 -4.22 -17.41 -14.18
CA LYS A 12 -2.84 -16.94 -14.18
C LYS A 12 -2.42 -16.41 -12.79
N LEU A 13 -3.27 -15.59 -12.17
CA LEU A 13 -2.98 -15.01 -10.87
C LEU A 13 -2.92 -16.09 -9.78
N ASN A 14 -3.81 -17.08 -9.82
CA ASN A 14 -3.75 -18.22 -8.91
C ASN A 14 -2.41 -18.98 -9.04
N LYS A 15 -1.96 -19.23 -10.28
CA LYS A 15 -0.67 -19.90 -10.54
C LYS A 15 0.52 -19.09 -10.03
N ASP A 16 0.47 -17.77 -10.18
CA ASP A 16 1.55 -16.90 -9.71
C ASP A 16 1.60 -16.85 -8.17
N ILE A 17 0.44 -16.80 -7.50
CA ILE A 17 0.34 -16.95 -6.05
C ILE A 17 0.96 -18.29 -5.61
N ASP A 18 0.61 -19.39 -6.27
CA ASP A 18 1.11 -20.72 -5.90
C ASP A 18 2.63 -20.86 -6.02
N LYS A 19 3.26 -20.17 -6.98
CA LYS A 19 4.72 -20.13 -7.07
C LYS A 19 5.33 -19.42 -5.87
N VAL A 20 4.79 -18.25 -5.50
CA VAL A 20 5.26 -17.50 -4.34
C VAL A 20 5.08 -18.29 -3.04
N LEU A 21 3.95 -19.00 -2.89
CA LEU A 21 3.69 -19.82 -1.71
C LEU A 21 4.60 -21.06 -1.63
N LYS A 22 5.17 -21.54 -2.73
CA LYS A 22 6.18 -22.62 -2.69
C LYS A 22 7.52 -22.16 -2.15
N GLU A 23 7.83 -20.87 -2.29
CA GLU A 23 9.09 -20.26 -1.86
C GLU A 23 8.97 -19.56 -0.51
N THR A 24 7.78 -19.56 0.11
CA THR A 24 7.50 -18.89 1.37
C THR A 24 6.79 -19.82 2.35
N SER A 25 6.84 -19.53 3.64
CA SER A 25 6.10 -20.29 4.67
C SER A 25 4.67 -19.77 4.87
N LEU A 26 4.16 -18.94 3.95
CA LEU A 26 2.85 -18.29 4.10
C LEU A 26 1.73 -19.21 3.65
N THR A 27 0.59 -19.12 4.32
CA THR A 27 -0.66 -19.65 3.79
C THR A 27 -1.24 -18.71 2.73
N ARG A 28 -2.10 -19.23 1.85
CA ARG A 28 -2.78 -18.41 0.83
C ARG A 28 -3.57 -17.26 1.46
N SER A 29 -4.25 -17.49 2.59
CA SER A 29 -4.99 -16.44 3.29
C SER A 29 -4.10 -15.37 3.92
N GLU A 30 -2.90 -15.73 4.40
CA GLU A 30 -1.93 -14.75 4.90
C GLU A 30 -1.36 -13.90 3.77
N PHE A 31 -0.98 -14.52 2.66
CA PHE A 31 -0.50 -13.81 1.49
C PHE A 31 -1.55 -12.80 0.98
N VAL A 32 -2.80 -13.24 0.80
CA VAL A 32 -3.88 -12.36 0.33
C VAL A 32 -4.13 -11.22 1.33
N ARG A 33 -4.12 -11.50 2.64
CA ARG A 33 -4.29 -10.47 3.66
C ARG A 33 -3.17 -9.44 3.62
N ALA A 34 -1.91 -9.89 3.57
CA ALA A 34 -0.75 -9.02 3.49
C ALA A 34 -0.79 -8.14 2.22
N ALA A 35 -1.14 -8.72 1.07
CA ALA A 35 -1.28 -7.98 -0.18
C ALA A 35 -2.38 -6.90 -0.11
N LEU A 36 -3.52 -7.22 0.51
CA LEU A 36 -4.61 -6.26 0.72
C LEU A 36 -4.22 -5.14 1.69
N ASP A 37 -3.55 -5.48 2.79
CA ASP A 37 -3.07 -4.51 3.77
C ASP A 37 -2.06 -3.55 3.15
N GLU A 38 -1.12 -4.06 2.36
CA GLU A 38 -0.13 -3.25 1.63
C GLU A 38 -0.81 -2.34 0.60
N TYR A 39 -1.77 -2.85 -0.16
CA TYR A 39 -2.54 -2.05 -1.12
C TYR A 39 -3.30 -0.92 -0.41
N LEU A 40 -4.02 -1.23 0.66
CA LEU A 40 -4.80 -0.26 1.43
C LEU A 40 -3.90 0.80 2.07
N PHE A 41 -2.74 0.39 2.58
CA PHE A 41 -1.75 1.33 3.11
C PHE A 41 -1.28 2.31 2.03
N LYS A 42 -0.84 1.81 0.87
CA LYS A 42 -0.41 2.65 -0.26
C LYS A 42 -1.52 3.59 -0.73
N PHE A 43 -2.75 3.08 -0.81
CA PHE A 43 -3.91 3.88 -1.19
C PHE A 43 -4.16 5.04 -0.20
N ARG A 44 -4.20 4.74 1.11
CA ARG A 44 -4.39 5.75 2.17
C ARG A 44 -3.24 6.76 2.20
N PHE A 45 -2.01 6.28 2.07
CA PHE A 45 -0.83 7.14 2.04
C PHE A 45 -0.88 8.14 0.87
N ARG A 46 -1.22 7.67 -0.34
CA ARG A 46 -1.38 8.56 -1.52
C ARG A 46 -2.45 9.63 -1.27
N LYS A 47 -3.59 9.25 -0.68
CA LYS A 47 -4.66 10.21 -0.35
C LYS A 47 -4.25 11.25 0.68
N ILE A 48 -3.48 10.84 1.69
CA ILE A 48 -2.93 11.79 2.68
C ILE A 48 -1.92 12.71 2.01
N ARG A 49 -0.99 12.15 1.22
CA ARG A 49 0.03 12.92 0.50
C ARG A 49 -0.59 13.95 -0.43
N GLU A 50 -1.62 13.60 -1.21
CA GLU A 50 -2.35 14.55 -2.08
C GLU A 50 -2.80 15.78 -1.28
N LYS A 51 -3.43 15.58 -0.12
CA LYS A 51 -3.92 16.66 0.74
C LYS A 51 -2.77 17.48 1.35
N LEU A 52 -1.73 16.82 1.83
CA LEU A 52 -0.60 17.48 2.48
C LEU A 52 0.26 18.27 1.50
N VAL A 53 0.51 17.74 0.30
CA VAL A 53 1.26 18.44 -0.76
C VAL A 53 0.54 19.73 -1.16
N MET A 54 -0.79 19.72 -1.31
CA MET A 54 -1.54 20.95 -1.58
C MET A 54 -1.34 22.01 -0.49
N LYS A 55 -1.41 21.60 0.79
CA LYS A 55 -1.19 22.50 1.94
C LYS A 55 0.26 22.98 2.05
N ALA A 56 1.24 22.14 1.69
CA ALA A 56 2.64 22.50 1.69
C ALA A 56 2.92 23.56 0.61
N ARG A 57 2.41 23.35 -0.60
CA ARG A 57 2.55 24.30 -1.72
C ARG A 57 1.92 25.66 -1.43
N SER A 58 0.76 25.70 -0.77
CA SER A 58 0.15 26.98 -0.36
C SER A 58 0.99 27.75 0.69
N LYS A 59 1.98 27.09 1.31
CA LYS A 59 2.94 27.69 2.23
C LYS A 59 4.32 27.90 1.59
N GLY A 60 4.44 27.73 0.27
CA GLY A 60 5.69 27.86 -0.45
C GLY A 60 6.70 26.73 -0.18
N ILE A 61 6.23 25.52 0.14
CA ILE A 61 7.06 24.33 0.33
C ILE A 61 6.82 23.39 -0.84
N TYR A 62 7.86 23.14 -1.65
CA TYR A 62 7.78 22.33 -2.87
C TYR A 62 8.78 21.17 -2.87
N THR A 63 9.89 21.33 -2.17
CA THR A 63 11.02 20.40 -2.09
C THR A 63 11.31 20.00 -0.65
N ASP A 64 12.17 19.01 -0.47
CA ASP A 64 12.63 18.62 0.87
C ASP A 64 13.55 19.71 1.46
N ASP A 65 14.32 20.41 0.64
CA ASP A 65 15.17 21.55 1.08
C ASP A 65 14.32 22.68 1.69
N ASP A 66 13.17 23.00 1.08
CA ASP A 66 12.19 23.96 1.64
C ASP A 66 11.72 23.57 3.05
N VAL A 67 11.67 22.27 3.36
CA VAL A 67 11.31 21.76 4.68
C VAL A 67 12.48 21.94 5.64
N TYR A 68 13.70 21.58 5.23
CA TYR A 68 14.89 21.69 6.06
C TYR A 68 15.18 23.13 6.48
N GLU A 69 15.04 24.09 5.57
CA GLU A 69 15.22 25.51 5.86
C GLU A 69 14.25 26.04 6.95
N ARG A 70 13.07 25.44 7.09
CA ARG A 70 12.03 25.87 8.05
C ARG A 70 12.09 25.18 9.41
N LEU A 71 12.93 24.15 9.55
CA LEU A 71 13.14 23.43 10.81
C LEU A 71 14.32 23.98 11.63
N SER A 72 15.10 24.88 11.03
CA SER A 72 16.24 25.60 11.64
C SER A 72 15.78 26.89 12.31
#